data_AF-M4VFC4-F1
#
_entry.id   AF-M4VFC4-F1
#
_cell.length_a   1.000
_cell.length_b   1.000
_cell.length_c   1.000
_cell.angle_alpha   90.00
_cell.angle_beta   90.00
_cell.angle_gamma   90.00
#
_symmetry.space_group_name_H-M   'P 1'
#
loop_
_entity.id
_entity.type
_entity.pdbx_description
1 polymer ?
#
loop_
_entity_poly.entity_id
_entity_poly.type
_entity_poly.pdbx_seq_one_letter_code
_entity_poly.pdbx_strand_id
1 'polypeptide(L)'
;MDTAPTIKIAPNNSAFHILAADIFMAALNRAADRTAAQNGPIRVVLPTGSTPLGLYRELIAHHADRRDLWDRVHYVALDDYAGLTPDDRRLFSNWLDRDILAPLSIPSSHRTIFNSAAPDPSAECARMDALLDQGGIDIAVLGLGTNGHIGFNEPGSAFDAHTRLIHLSADSLAANAAYWGGLDHVPHTAYTLGLGHIMQARETILLVQGSHKADILQRMLHDPVSPALPATALRRIRNVTIIADQAAMSAAEPFPRT
;
A
#
# COMPACT_ATOMS: atom_id res chain seq x y z
N MET A 1 -0.19 -25.10 -4.18
CA MET A 1 0.37 -24.99 -2.82
C MET A 1 0.18 -23.55 -2.40
N ASP A 2 -0.81 -23.31 -1.53
CA ASP A 2 -0.98 -22.02 -0.85
C ASP A 2 0.23 -21.81 0.04
N THR A 3 1.04 -20.80 -0.23
CA THR A 3 2.11 -20.42 0.70
C THR A 3 1.50 -19.41 1.67
N ALA A 4 1.24 -19.85 2.89
CA ALA A 4 0.78 -18.98 3.95
C ALA A 4 1.67 -17.72 4.06
N PRO A 5 1.10 -16.54 4.37
CA PRO A 5 1.90 -15.34 4.61
C PRO A 5 2.94 -15.57 5.71
N THR A 6 4.12 -14.97 5.55
CA THR A 6 5.12 -14.92 6.62
C THR A 6 4.73 -13.82 7.59
N ILE A 7 4.58 -14.14 8.87
CA ILE A 7 4.24 -13.16 9.91
C ILE A 7 5.49 -12.84 10.74
N LYS A 8 5.78 -11.55 10.91
CA LYS A 8 6.86 -11.02 11.75
C LYS A 8 6.25 -10.13 12.82
N ILE A 9 6.49 -10.49 14.09
CA ILE A 9 5.93 -9.77 15.24
C ILE A 9 7.01 -8.88 15.84
N ALA A 10 6.76 -7.58 15.88
CA ALA A 10 7.65 -6.60 16.50
C ALA A 10 7.31 -6.43 17.98
N PRO A 11 8.32 -6.43 18.88
CA PRO A 11 8.10 -6.36 20.32
C PRO A 11 7.65 -4.98 20.82
N ASN A 12 7.88 -3.92 20.04
CA ASN A 12 7.49 -2.55 20.37
C ASN A 12 7.42 -1.68 19.10
N ASN A 13 6.93 -0.44 19.24
CA ASN A 13 6.74 0.49 18.12
C ASN A 13 8.04 0.83 17.37
N SER A 14 9.16 1.05 18.07
CA SER A 14 10.43 1.37 17.39
C SER A 14 10.93 0.17 16.58
N ALA A 15 10.90 -1.03 17.18
CA ALA A 15 11.26 -2.26 16.50
C ALA A 15 10.35 -2.55 15.30
N PHE A 16 9.07 -2.17 15.34
CA PHE A 16 8.14 -2.31 14.22
C PHE A 16 8.60 -1.49 13.01
N HIS A 17 8.95 -0.21 13.22
CA HIS A 17 9.37 0.67 12.13
C HIS A 17 10.72 0.24 11.53
N ILE A 18 11.69 -0.10 12.38
CA ILE A 18 13.02 -0.57 11.95
C ILE A 18 12.86 -1.86 11.14
N LEU A 19 12.11 -2.83 11.65
CA LEU A 19 11.85 -4.09 10.97
C LEU A 19 11.14 -3.88 9.62
N ALA A 20 10.20 -2.94 9.55
CA ALA A 20 9.52 -2.61 8.31
C ALA A 20 10.48 -1.99 7.29
N ALA A 21 11.36 -1.07 7.71
CA ALA A 21 12.39 -0.49 6.85
C ALA A 21 13.39 -1.55 6.37
N ASP A 22 13.87 -2.43 7.26
CA ASP A 22 14.78 -3.52 6.91
C ASP A 22 14.18 -4.47 5.88
N ILE A 23 12.93 -4.88 6.07
CA ILE A 23 12.21 -5.77 5.15
C ILE A 23 11.99 -5.07 3.81
N PHE A 24 11.64 -3.79 3.81
CA PHE A 24 11.50 -3.00 2.59
C PHE A 24 12.82 -2.89 1.82
N MET A 25 13.92 -2.54 2.51
CA MET A 25 15.24 -2.45 1.88
C MET A 25 15.72 -3.81 1.36
N ALA A 26 15.45 -4.90 2.07
CA ALA A 26 15.74 -6.24 1.59
C ALA A 26 14.95 -6.60 0.32
N ALA A 27 13.65 -6.23 0.26
CA ALA A 27 12.83 -6.39 -0.94
C ALA A 27 13.36 -5.53 -2.10
N LEU A 28 13.81 -4.30 -1.81
CA LEU A 28 14.35 -3.38 -2.80
C LEU A 28 15.66 -3.91 -3.41
N ASN A 29 16.58 -4.46 -2.60
CA ASN A 29 17.79 -5.10 -3.12
C ASN A 29 17.45 -6.32 -4.00
N ARG A 30 16.52 -7.19 -3.58
CA ARG A 30 16.08 -8.32 -4.41
C ARG A 30 15.46 -7.87 -5.73
N ALA A 31 14.66 -6.80 -5.72
CA ALA A 31 14.10 -6.23 -6.92
C ALA A 31 15.18 -5.62 -7.82
N ALA A 32 16.17 -4.93 -7.24
CA ALA A 32 17.31 -4.37 -7.94
C ALA A 32 18.12 -5.45 -8.67
N ASP A 33 18.35 -6.60 -8.02
CA ASP A 33 19.03 -7.75 -8.62
C ASP A 33 18.23 -8.34 -9.80
N ARG A 34 16.90 -8.50 -9.62
CA ARG A 34 16.01 -9.02 -10.67
C ARG A 34 15.98 -8.13 -11.91
N THR A 35 15.97 -6.80 -11.73
CA THR A 35 15.83 -5.85 -12.83
C THR A 35 17.17 -5.34 -13.37
N ALA A 36 18.30 -5.75 -12.77
CA ALA A 36 19.65 -5.28 -13.13
C ALA A 36 19.99 -5.49 -14.61
N ALA A 37 19.69 -6.68 -15.15
CA ALA A 37 20.01 -7.02 -16.53
C ALA A 37 19.28 -6.17 -17.57
N GLN A 38 18.12 -5.61 -17.20
CA GLN A 38 17.28 -4.79 -18.08
C GLN A 38 17.44 -3.29 -17.80
N ASN A 39 18.23 -2.93 -16.78
CA ASN A 39 18.32 -1.58 -16.23
C ASN A 39 16.93 -0.93 -16.03
N GLY A 40 15.94 -1.76 -15.67
CA GLY A 40 14.55 -1.34 -15.55
C GLY A 40 14.26 -0.71 -14.19
N PRO A 41 13.23 0.15 -14.11
CA PRO A 41 12.79 0.70 -12.83
C PRO A 41 12.24 -0.39 -11.92
N ILE A 42 12.32 -0.17 -10.61
CA ILE A 42 11.70 -0.98 -9.58
C ILE A 42 10.38 -0.32 -9.20
N ARG A 43 9.26 -0.93 -9.56
CA ARG A 43 7.92 -0.35 -9.36
C ARG A 43 7.43 -0.61 -7.94
N VAL A 44 7.23 0.46 -7.18
CA VAL A 44 6.85 0.40 -5.77
C VAL A 44 5.51 1.08 -5.55
N VAL A 45 4.58 0.36 -4.91
CA VAL A 45 3.33 0.91 -4.39
C VAL A 45 3.49 1.17 -2.90
N LEU A 46 3.14 2.38 -2.46
CA LEU A 46 3.28 2.85 -1.09
C LEU A 46 1.93 3.34 -0.56
N PRO A 47 1.53 2.98 0.68
CA PRO A 47 0.28 3.44 1.26
C PRO A 47 0.48 4.78 1.97
N THR A 48 -0.61 5.53 2.13
CA THR A 48 -0.67 6.67 3.06
C THR A 48 -1.17 6.21 4.44
N GLY A 49 -1.60 7.15 5.28
CA GLY A 49 -2.08 6.87 6.63
C GLY A 49 -0.97 6.86 7.69
N SER A 50 -1.35 6.61 8.94
CA SER A 50 -0.45 6.75 10.10
C SER A 50 0.53 5.59 10.27
N THR A 51 0.12 4.35 9.95
CA THR A 51 0.93 3.14 10.12
C THR A 51 2.27 3.17 9.37
N PRO A 52 2.36 3.57 8.08
CA PRO A 52 3.64 3.56 7.36
C PRO A 52 4.57 4.72 7.73
N LEU A 53 4.12 5.74 8.49
CA LEU A 53 4.93 6.93 8.78
C LEU A 53 6.25 6.62 9.47
N GLY A 54 6.25 5.64 10.38
CA GLY A 54 7.48 5.23 11.05
C GLY A 54 8.45 4.55 10.10
N LEU A 55 7.97 3.67 9.21
CA LEU A 55 8.81 3.08 8.14
C LEU A 55 9.46 4.19 7.30
N TYR A 56 8.69 5.20 6.87
CA TYR A 56 9.25 6.28 6.06
C TYR A 56 10.32 7.09 6.80
N ARG A 57 10.12 7.36 8.10
CA ARG A 57 11.11 8.06 8.92
C ARG A 57 12.41 7.27 9.02
N GLU A 58 12.34 5.96 9.24
CA GLU A 58 13.51 5.09 9.28
C GLU A 58 14.25 5.08 7.93
N LEU A 59 13.53 4.99 6.80
CA LEU A 59 14.13 5.06 5.47
C LEU A 59 14.86 6.38 5.23
N ILE A 60 14.24 7.51 5.57
CA ILE A 60 14.84 8.84 5.40
C ILE A 60 16.05 9.01 6.33
N ALA A 61 15.96 8.57 7.58
CA ALA A 61 17.01 8.74 8.57
C ALA A 61 18.24 7.85 8.31
N HIS A 62 18.03 6.62 7.82
CA HIS A 62 19.08 5.59 7.79
C HIS A 62 19.42 5.06 6.40
N HIS A 63 18.65 5.40 5.37
CA HIS A 63 18.84 4.85 4.03
C HIS A 63 18.79 5.88 2.89
N ALA A 64 18.60 7.18 3.16
CA ALA A 64 18.49 8.20 2.10
C ALA A 64 19.75 8.33 1.22
N ASP A 65 20.91 7.86 1.67
CA ASP A 65 22.17 7.85 0.92
C ASP A 65 22.29 6.72 -0.13
N ARG A 66 21.35 5.77 -0.14
CA ARG A 66 21.29 4.63 -1.09
C ARG A 66 20.82 5.03 -2.49
N ARG A 67 21.53 5.98 -3.11
CA ARG A 67 21.23 6.51 -4.45
C ARG A 67 21.22 5.44 -5.53
N ASP A 68 22.03 4.39 -5.37
CA ASP A 68 22.05 3.20 -6.22
C ASP A 68 20.68 2.50 -6.32
N LEU A 69 19.86 2.60 -5.26
CA LEU A 69 18.51 2.07 -5.22
C LEU A 69 17.46 3.13 -5.53
N TRP A 70 17.53 4.31 -4.89
CA TRP A 70 16.48 5.34 -5.03
C TRP A 70 16.36 5.88 -6.45
N ASP A 71 17.47 5.96 -7.19
CA ASP A 71 17.45 6.36 -8.60
C ASP A 71 16.75 5.31 -9.49
N ARG A 72 16.53 4.09 -9.00
CA ARG A 72 15.82 3.02 -9.72
C ARG A 72 14.38 2.87 -9.27
N VAL A 73 13.98 3.43 -8.12
CA VAL A 73 12.60 3.34 -7.64
C VAL A 73 11.69 4.16 -8.55
N HIS A 74 10.56 3.56 -8.94
CA HIS A 74 9.46 4.23 -9.63
C HIS A 74 8.18 4.04 -8.82
N TYR A 75 7.68 5.12 -8.25
CA TYR A 75 6.46 5.09 -7.43
C TYR A 75 5.21 4.91 -8.29
N VAL A 76 4.29 4.05 -7.87
CA VAL A 76 2.95 3.93 -8.43
C VAL A 76 1.93 4.21 -7.33
N ALA A 77 1.01 5.15 -7.59
CA ALA A 77 -0.01 5.51 -6.62
C ALA A 77 -0.98 4.35 -6.36
N LEU A 78 -1.15 4.00 -5.08
CA LEU A 78 -2.14 3.01 -4.63
C LEU A 78 -3.56 3.54 -4.79
N ASP A 79 -3.76 4.79 -4.40
CA ASP A 79 -5.01 5.51 -4.44
C ASP A 79 -4.74 7.01 -4.42
N ASP A 80 -5.72 7.78 -4.89
CA ASP A 80 -5.75 9.23 -4.70
C ASP A 80 -7.17 9.77 -4.84
N TYR A 81 -7.44 10.93 -4.25
CA TYR A 81 -8.74 11.57 -4.36
C TYR A 81 -8.99 12.07 -5.79
N ALA A 82 -10.25 12.04 -6.22
CA ALA A 82 -10.69 12.59 -7.49
C ALA A 82 -11.35 13.96 -7.32
N GLY A 83 -11.34 14.77 -8.38
CA GLY A 83 -12.00 16.08 -8.40
C GLY A 83 -11.21 17.21 -7.76
N LEU A 84 -9.91 17.02 -7.51
CA LEU A 84 -9.01 18.05 -6.99
C LEU A 84 -8.08 18.58 -8.08
N THR A 85 -7.51 19.75 -7.87
CA THR A 85 -6.47 20.26 -8.76
C THR A 85 -5.21 19.40 -8.63
N PRO A 86 -4.46 19.15 -9.72
CA PRO A 86 -3.28 18.29 -9.67
C PRO A 86 -2.17 18.74 -8.69
N ASP A 87 -2.17 20.01 -8.30
CA ASP A 87 -1.24 20.62 -7.35
C ASP A 87 -1.74 20.64 -5.90
N ASP A 88 -2.96 20.15 -5.62
CA ASP A 88 -3.50 20.11 -4.26
C ASP A 88 -2.58 19.27 -3.36
N ARG A 89 -2.03 19.90 -2.33
CA ARG A 89 -1.06 19.28 -1.41
C ARG A 89 -1.64 18.15 -0.57
N ARG A 90 -2.97 18.01 -0.56
CA ARG A 90 -3.71 16.97 0.14
C ARG A 90 -3.96 15.74 -0.73
N LEU A 91 -3.65 15.79 -2.03
CA LEU A 91 -3.54 14.58 -2.82
C LEU A 91 -2.49 13.66 -2.19
N PHE A 92 -2.82 12.38 -2.08
CA PHE A 92 -1.95 11.39 -1.47
C PHE A 92 -0.62 11.28 -2.20
N SER A 93 -0.62 11.37 -3.53
CA SER A 93 0.61 11.41 -4.32
C SER A 93 1.47 12.62 -3.99
N ASN A 94 0.87 13.79 -3.80
CA ASN A 94 1.59 15.04 -3.52
C ASN A 94 2.12 15.08 -2.08
N TRP A 95 1.37 14.49 -1.15
CA TRP A 95 1.83 14.29 0.22
C TRP A 95 3.03 13.32 0.26
N LEU A 96 2.94 12.16 -0.41
CA LEU A 96 4.04 11.19 -0.51
C LEU A 96 5.26 11.79 -1.20
N ASP A 97 5.08 12.50 -2.31
CA ASP A 97 6.17 13.15 -3.03
C ASP A 97 6.95 14.10 -2.13
N ARG A 98 6.23 15.00 -1.45
CA ARG A 98 6.81 16.03 -0.60
C ARG A 98 7.48 15.45 0.65
N ASP A 99 6.79 14.56 1.36
CA ASP A 99 7.21 14.15 2.71
C ASP A 99 8.09 12.89 2.68
N ILE A 100 8.07 12.12 1.59
CA ILE A 100 8.74 10.82 1.50
C ILE A 100 9.66 10.70 0.28
N LEU A 101 9.14 10.83 -0.94
CA LEU A 101 9.92 10.51 -2.15
C LEU A 101 11.04 11.52 -2.41
N ALA A 102 10.75 12.82 -2.31
CA ALA A 102 11.74 13.87 -2.49
C ALA A 102 12.82 13.84 -1.40
N PRO A 103 12.51 13.63 -0.09
CA PRO A 103 13.51 13.38 0.93
C PRO A 103 14.42 12.16 0.68
N LEU A 104 13.91 11.11 0.03
CA LEU A 104 14.72 9.97 -0.42
C LEU A 104 15.46 10.22 -1.73
N SER A 105 15.38 11.44 -2.28
CA SER A 105 15.97 11.82 -3.57
C SER A 105 15.47 11.00 -4.77
N ILE A 106 14.25 10.45 -4.69
CA ILE A 106 13.62 9.78 -5.83
C ILE A 106 13.26 10.85 -6.88
N PRO A 107 13.65 10.71 -8.15
CA PRO A 107 13.35 11.70 -9.17
C PRO A 107 11.85 11.91 -9.37
N SER A 108 11.41 13.15 -9.54
CA SER A 108 9.99 13.47 -9.78
C SER A 108 9.44 12.91 -11.10
N SER A 109 10.31 12.49 -12.03
CA SER A 109 9.94 11.75 -13.24
C SER A 109 9.62 10.28 -12.97
N HIS A 110 10.02 9.73 -11.82
CA HIS A 110 9.88 8.32 -11.47
C HIS A 110 8.59 8.06 -10.69
N ARG A 111 7.48 8.49 -11.27
CA ARG A 111 6.16 8.34 -10.67
C ARG A 111 5.08 8.11 -11.70
N THR A 112 4.15 7.24 -11.36
CA THR A 112 2.88 7.05 -12.04
C THR A 112 1.78 7.32 -11.01
N ILE A 113 1.10 8.46 -11.17
CA ILE A 113 0.06 8.92 -10.28
C ILE A 113 -1.27 9.04 -11.03
N PHE A 114 -2.37 9.13 -10.29
CA PHE A 114 -3.67 9.42 -10.86
C PHE A 114 -3.76 10.89 -11.28
N ASN A 115 -4.39 11.15 -12.43
CA ASN A 115 -4.86 12.49 -12.77
C ASN A 115 -6.16 12.75 -12.00
N SER A 116 -6.06 13.41 -10.84
CA SER A 116 -7.23 13.73 -10.00
C SER A 116 -8.31 14.52 -10.74
N ALA A 117 -7.90 15.36 -11.71
CA ALA A 117 -8.78 16.19 -12.52
C ALA A 117 -9.12 15.56 -13.88
N ALA A 118 -8.97 14.23 -14.04
CA ALA A 118 -9.26 13.56 -15.31
C ALA A 118 -10.71 13.82 -15.77
N PRO A 119 -10.92 14.28 -17.01
CA PRO A 119 -12.27 14.52 -17.53
C PRO A 119 -13.03 13.22 -17.80
N ASP A 120 -12.31 12.14 -18.09
CA ASP A 120 -12.84 10.79 -18.21
C ASP A 120 -12.16 9.87 -17.17
N PRO A 121 -12.81 9.62 -16.03
CA PRO A 121 -12.29 8.72 -15.01
C PRO A 121 -12.03 7.30 -15.51
N SER A 122 -12.81 6.80 -16.47
CA SER A 122 -12.64 5.44 -16.99
C SER A 122 -11.38 5.33 -17.84
N ALA A 123 -11.12 6.33 -18.69
CA ALA A 123 -9.89 6.41 -19.46
C ALA A 123 -8.65 6.52 -18.55
N GLU A 124 -8.76 7.27 -17.45
CA GLU A 124 -7.67 7.38 -16.46
C GLU A 124 -7.39 6.06 -15.75
N CYS A 125 -8.43 5.31 -15.38
CA CYS A 125 -8.28 3.97 -14.80
C CYS A 125 -7.62 3.00 -15.80
N ALA A 126 -8.09 2.99 -17.05
CA ALA A 126 -7.52 2.16 -18.10
C ALA A 126 -6.05 2.50 -18.40
N ARG A 127 -5.67 3.79 -18.31
CA ARG A 127 -4.28 4.23 -18.44
C ARG A 127 -3.41 3.64 -17.33
N MET A 128 -3.89 3.66 -16.09
CA MET A 128 -3.17 3.08 -14.96
C MET A 128 -3.02 1.56 -15.11
N ASP A 129 -4.09 0.86 -15.47
CA ASP A 129 -4.07 -0.58 -15.71
C ASP A 129 -3.09 -0.95 -16.82
N ALA A 130 -3.11 -0.25 -17.96
CA ALA A 130 -2.21 -0.54 -19.08
C ALA A 130 -0.72 -0.36 -18.72
N LEU A 131 -0.39 0.60 -17.85
CA LEU A 131 0.98 0.79 -17.35
C LEU A 131 1.40 -0.36 -16.43
N LEU A 132 0.47 -0.86 -15.61
CA LEU A 132 0.71 -1.99 -14.71
C LEU A 132 0.76 -3.32 -15.44
N ASP A 133 -0.03 -3.52 -16.50
CA ASP A 133 -0.01 -4.75 -17.30
C ASP A 133 1.33 -4.95 -18.03
N GLN A 134 2.02 -3.85 -18.37
CA GLN A 134 3.34 -3.90 -19.01
C GLN A 134 4.48 -4.06 -18.00
N GLY A 135 4.34 -3.42 -16.83
CA GLY A 135 5.44 -3.25 -15.88
C GLY A 135 5.37 -4.11 -14.63
N GLY A 136 4.16 -4.51 -14.22
CA GLY A 136 3.86 -5.13 -12.95
C GLY A 136 4.13 -4.23 -11.74
N ILE A 137 4.03 -4.82 -10.55
CA ILE A 137 4.42 -4.21 -9.27
C ILE A 137 5.52 -5.08 -8.68
N ASP A 138 6.69 -4.51 -8.39
CA ASP A 138 7.79 -5.25 -7.78
C ASP A 138 7.59 -5.37 -6.26
N ILE A 139 7.14 -4.28 -5.63
CA ILE A 139 6.93 -4.21 -4.18
C ILE A 139 5.63 -3.45 -3.92
N ALA A 140 4.70 -4.08 -3.20
CA ALA A 140 3.51 -3.42 -2.66
C ALA A 140 3.61 -3.34 -1.14
N VAL A 141 3.81 -2.14 -0.61
CA VAL A 141 3.60 -1.88 0.82
C VAL A 141 2.13 -1.52 1.01
N LEU A 142 1.47 -2.13 1.98
CA LEU A 142 0.03 -1.99 2.19
C LEU A 142 -0.28 -1.80 3.68
N GLY A 143 -1.37 -1.11 3.98
CA GLY A 143 -1.99 -1.09 5.30
C GLY A 143 -3.23 -1.99 5.36
N LEU A 144 -3.64 -2.35 6.57
CA LEU A 144 -4.89 -3.08 6.81
C LEU A 144 -5.96 -2.13 7.38
N GLY A 145 -7.06 -1.91 6.65
CA GLY A 145 -8.23 -1.19 7.15
C GLY A 145 -8.88 -1.90 8.35
N THR A 146 -9.58 -1.17 9.23
CA THR A 146 -10.32 -1.78 10.36
C THR A 146 -11.49 -2.67 9.90
N ASN A 147 -11.98 -2.46 8.69
CA ASN A 147 -12.96 -3.31 8.01
C ASN A 147 -12.31 -4.30 7.01
N GLY A 148 -10.97 -4.34 6.96
CA GLY A 148 -10.20 -5.25 6.11
C GLY A 148 -10.01 -4.80 4.66
N HIS A 149 -10.23 -3.52 4.35
CA HIS A 149 -9.84 -2.97 3.06
C HIS A 149 -8.32 -2.91 2.87
N ILE A 150 -7.91 -2.80 1.60
CA ILE A 150 -6.53 -2.51 1.15
C ILE A 150 -6.60 -1.35 0.15
N GLY A 151 -5.89 -0.26 0.41
CA GLY A 151 -6.15 1.01 -0.28
C GLY A 151 -7.62 1.39 -0.08
N PHE A 152 -8.33 1.78 -1.14
CA PHE A 152 -9.79 1.91 -1.12
C PHE A 152 -10.55 0.71 -1.69
N ASN A 153 -9.96 -0.49 -1.69
CA ASN A 153 -10.69 -1.73 -1.98
C ASN A 153 -11.51 -2.16 -0.76
N GLU A 154 -12.67 -1.55 -0.60
CA GLU A 154 -13.64 -1.78 0.49
C GLU A 154 -14.31 -3.16 0.42
N PRO A 155 -14.93 -3.65 1.52
CA PRO A 155 -15.71 -4.88 1.53
C PRO A 155 -16.68 -5.00 0.35
N GLY A 156 -16.61 -6.14 -0.36
CA GLY A 156 -17.34 -6.39 -1.60
C GLY A 156 -16.52 -6.19 -2.87
N SER A 157 -15.30 -5.64 -2.77
CA SER A 157 -14.40 -5.50 -3.92
C SER A 157 -13.96 -6.86 -4.46
N ALA A 158 -14.18 -7.08 -5.76
CA ALA A 158 -13.75 -8.31 -6.44
C ALA A 158 -12.22 -8.43 -6.44
N PHE A 159 -11.70 -9.66 -6.38
CA PHE A 159 -10.26 -9.90 -6.34
C PHE A 159 -9.56 -9.68 -7.69
N ASP A 160 -10.31 -9.81 -8.78
CA ASP A 160 -9.90 -9.46 -10.14
C ASP A 160 -10.32 -8.03 -10.52
N ALA A 161 -10.77 -7.22 -9.54
CA ALA A 161 -11.12 -5.84 -9.81
C ALA A 161 -9.91 -5.10 -10.39
N HIS A 162 -10.17 -4.34 -11.44
CA HIS A 162 -9.27 -3.40 -12.07
C HIS A 162 -9.22 -2.07 -11.29
N THR A 163 -8.30 -1.18 -11.70
CA THR A 163 -8.29 0.20 -11.22
C THR A 163 -9.63 0.85 -11.51
N ARG A 164 -10.16 1.60 -10.55
CA ARG A 164 -11.48 2.23 -10.69
C ARG A 164 -11.61 3.50 -9.85
N LEU A 165 -12.51 4.35 -10.29
CA LEU A 165 -13.08 5.40 -9.45
C LEU A 165 -14.12 4.76 -8.52
N ILE A 166 -14.07 5.08 -7.24
CA ILE A 166 -15.02 4.61 -6.24
C ILE A 166 -15.68 5.79 -5.51
N HIS A 167 -16.84 5.52 -4.92
CA HIS A 167 -17.39 6.34 -3.85
C HIS A 167 -16.87 5.83 -2.51
N LEU A 168 -16.34 6.74 -1.69
CA LEU A 168 -15.83 6.41 -0.37
C LEU A 168 -16.97 6.01 0.57
N SER A 169 -16.71 4.99 1.39
CA SER A 169 -17.65 4.57 2.42
C SER A 169 -17.71 5.59 3.55
N ALA A 170 -18.76 5.53 4.38
CA ALA A 170 -18.85 6.38 5.57
C ALA A 170 -17.64 6.19 6.51
N ASP A 171 -17.14 4.96 6.63
CA ASP A 171 -15.95 4.65 7.43
C ASP A 171 -14.68 5.29 6.84
N SER A 172 -14.51 5.26 5.52
CA SER A 172 -13.36 5.87 4.84
C SER A 172 -13.42 7.40 4.92
N LEU A 173 -14.61 8.00 4.83
CA LEU A 173 -14.80 9.44 5.04
C LEU A 173 -14.45 9.83 6.48
N ALA A 174 -14.97 9.09 7.47
CA ALA A 174 -14.69 9.33 8.89
C ALA A 174 -13.20 9.16 9.23
N ALA A 175 -12.54 8.13 8.70
CA ALA A 175 -11.12 7.88 8.93
C ALA A 175 -10.22 9.00 8.37
N ASN A 176 -10.64 9.65 7.29
CA ASN A 176 -9.88 10.71 6.65
C ASN A 176 -10.27 12.13 7.10
N ALA A 177 -11.37 12.30 7.84
CA ALA A 177 -11.88 13.61 8.27
C ALA A 177 -10.81 14.48 8.96
N ALA A 178 -9.98 13.89 9.82
CA ALA A 178 -8.91 14.62 10.50
C ALA A 178 -7.86 15.21 9.53
N TYR A 179 -7.54 14.48 8.44
CA TYR A 179 -6.60 14.93 7.40
C TYR A 179 -7.17 16.10 6.59
N TRP A 180 -8.49 16.13 6.41
CA TRP A 180 -9.22 17.17 5.67
C TRP A 180 -9.71 18.33 6.54
N GLY A 181 -9.46 18.30 7.85
CA GLY A 181 -9.93 19.33 8.78
C GLY A 181 -11.44 19.31 9.00
N GLY A 182 -12.07 18.14 8.85
CA GLY A 182 -13.52 17.95 9.01
C GLY A 182 -14.08 16.96 7.99
N LEU A 183 -15.19 16.31 8.35
CA LEU A 183 -15.88 15.33 7.47
C LEU A 183 -16.39 15.98 6.18
N ASP A 184 -16.93 17.19 6.27
CA ASP A 184 -17.52 17.93 5.14
C ASP A 184 -16.50 18.37 4.09
N HIS A 185 -15.21 18.29 4.39
CA HIS A 185 -14.12 18.65 3.48
C HIS A 185 -13.53 17.45 2.75
N VAL A 186 -13.90 16.21 3.12
CA VAL A 186 -13.35 15.01 2.49
C VAL A 186 -13.99 14.82 1.12
N PRO A 187 -13.20 14.68 0.03
CA PRO A 187 -13.77 14.34 -1.28
C PRO A 187 -14.48 12.99 -1.22
N HIS A 188 -15.66 12.89 -1.82
CA HIS A 188 -16.49 11.67 -1.76
C HIS A 188 -16.05 10.56 -2.70
N THR A 189 -15.08 10.82 -3.58
CA THR A 189 -14.63 9.89 -4.60
C THR A 189 -13.11 9.84 -4.67
N ALA A 190 -12.58 8.66 -4.95
CA ALA A 190 -11.16 8.41 -5.09
C ALA A 190 -10.91 7.37 -6.17
N TYR A 191 -9.76 7.47 -6.83
CA TYR A 191 -9.20 6.38 -7.60
C TYR A 191 -8.49 5.41 -6.68
N THR A 192 -8.53 4.13 -7.02
CA THR A 192 -7.76 3.10 -6.33
C THR A 192 -7.32 2.03 -7.29
N LEU A 193 -6.09 1.53 -7.12
CA LEU A 193 -5.63 0.33 -7.80
C LEU A 193 -6.53 -0.85 -7.45
N GLY A 194 -6.83 -1.63 -8.48
CA GLY A 194 -7.59 -2.85 -8.32
C GLY A 194 -6.83 -3.93 -7.54
N LEU A 195 -7.55 -4.78 -6.82
CA LEU A 195 -6.96 -5.98 -6.21
C LEU A 195 -6.31 -6.89 -7.24
N GLY A 196 -6.79 -6.90 -8.50
CA GLY A 196 -6.23 -7.69 -9.58
C GLY A 196 -4.75 -7.40 -9.80
N HIS A 197 -4.36 -6.12 -9.79
CA HIS A 197 -2.94 -5.73 -9.92
C HIS A 197 -2.18 -5.86 -8.60
N ILE A 198 -2.77 -5.48 -7.47
CA ILE A 198 -2.12 -5.60 -6.15
C ILE A 198 -1.71 -7.05 -5.87
N MET A 199 -2.58 -8.02 -6.19
CA MET A 199 -2.33 -9.44 -6.02
C MET A 199 -1.23 -10.00 -6.94
N GLN A 200 -0.87 -9.28 -7.99
CA GLN A 200 0.21 -9.65 -8.90
C GLN A 200 1.57 -9.08 -8.47
N ALA A 201 1.62 -8.32 -7.37
CA ALA A 201 2.87 -7.81 -6.83
C ALA A 201 3.86 -8.95 -6.54
N ARG A 202 5.13 -8.77 -6.91
CA ARG A 202 6.15 -9.81 -6.72
C ARG A 202 6.46 -10.04 -5.24
N GLU A 203 6.40 -8.98 -4.45
CA GLU A 203 6.55 -8.98 -3.00
C GLU A 203 5.52 -8.03 -2.37
N THR A 204 4.85 -8.48 -1.32
CA THR A 204 3.87 -7.68 -0.58
C THR A 204 4.27 -7.56 0.88
N ILE A 205 4.29 -6.34 1.40
CA ILE A 205 4.58 -6.03 2.79
C ILE A 205 3.32 -5.40 3.39
N LEU A 206 2.62 -6.13 4.27
CA LEU A 206 1.43 -5.64 4.95
C LEU A 206 1.82 -5.15 6.36
N LEU A 207 1.59 -3.87 6.63
CA LEU A 207 1.86 -3.24 7.92
C LEU A 207 0.59 -3.20 8.77
N VAL A 208 0.65 -3.75 9.98
CA VAL A 208 -0.50 -3.81 10.89
C VAL A 208 -0.08 -3.45 12.31
N GLN A 209 -0.56 -2.33 12.85
CA GLN A 209 -0.08 -1.82 14.14
C GLN A 209 -1.22 -1.36 15.04
N GLY A 210 -1.14 -1.73 16.33
CA GLY A 210 -2.05 -1.31 17.39
C GLY A 210 -3.19 -2.30 17.64
N SER A 211 -3.70 -2.30 18.87
CA SER A 211 -4.76 -3.20 19.34
C SER A 211 -6.08 -3.06 18.58
N HIS A 212 -6.38 -1.86 18.09
CA HIS A 212 -7.56 -1.60 17.25
C HIS A 212 -7.54 -2.34 15.89
N LYS A 213 -6.41 -3.00 15.54
CA LYS A 213 -6.30 -3.87 14.37
C LYS A 213 -6.37 -5.36 14.70
N ALA A 214 -6.44 -5.74 15.99
CA ALA A 214 -6.31 -7.13 16.40
C ALA A 214 -7.42 -8.02 15.85
N ASP A 215 -8.67 -7.61 16.00
CA ASP A 215 -9.82 -8.38 15.52
C ASP A 215 -9.80 -8.53 14.00
N ILE A 216 -9.48 -7.45 13.27
CA ILE A 216 -9.48 -7.51 11.80
C ILE A 216 -8.30 -8.30 11.25
N LEU A 217 -7.14 -8.27 11.92
CA LEU A 217 -6.01 -9.11 11.56
C LEU A 217 -6.35 -10.58 11.79
N GLN A 218 -6.94 -10.91 12.94
CA GLN A 218 -7.39 -12.28 13.24
C GLN A 218 -8.37 -12.78 12.17
N ARG A 219 -9.37 -11.97 11.82
CA ARG A 219 -10.31 -12.30 10.74
C ARG A 219 -9.63 -12.45 9.38
N MET A 220 -8.72 -11.55 9.02
CA MET A 220 -7.97 -11.64 7.77
C MET A 220 -7.16 -12.94 7.67
N LEU A 221 -6.60 -13.40 8.79
CA LEU A 221 -5.81 -14.62 8.86
C LEU A 221 -6.65 -15.90 8.85
N HIS A 222 -7.85 -15.88 9.43
CA HIS A 222 -8.62 -17.11 9.73
C HIS A 222 -10.00 -17.23 9.07
N ASP A 223 -10.70 -16.14 8.77
CA ASP A 223 -12.01 -16.20 8.10
C ASP A 223 -11.86 -16.87 6.72
N PRO A 224 -12.92 -17.39 6.08
CA PRO A 224 -12.84 -17.84 4.69
C PRO A 224 -12.36 -16.74 3.74
N VAL A 225 -11.56 -17.11 2.74
CA VAL A 225 -11.08 -16.15 1.73
C VAL A 225 -12.26 -15.66 0.89
N SER A 226 -12.62 -14.37 1.00
CA SER A 226 -13.83 -13.81 0.41
C SER A 226 -13.70 -12.30 0.11
N PRO A 227 -14.30 -11.79 -0.98
CA PRO A 227 -14.46 -10.36 -1.25
C PRO A 227 -15.11 -9.56 -0.12
N ALA A 228 -15.90 -10.20 0.75
CA ALA A 228 -16.47 -9.56 1.94
C ALA A 228 -15.40 -9.09 2.94
N LEU A 229 -14.20 -9.66 2.89
CA LEU A 229 -13.03 -9.23 3.63
C LEU A 229 -11.83 -9.13 2.65
N PRO A 230 -11.68 -8.01 1.94
CA PRO A 230 -10.75 -7.86 0.81
C PRO A 230 -9.32 -8.31 1.11
N ALA A 231 -8.80 -7.98 2.31
CA ALA A 231 -7.45 -8.36 2.71
C ALA A 231 -7.20 -9.87 2.75
N THR A 232 -8.23 -10.70 2.82
CA THR A 232 -8.08 -12.16 2.71
C THR A 232 -7.52 -12.61 1.37
N ALA A 233 -7.63 -11.77 0.33
CA ALA A 233 -7.03 -12.00 -0.98
C ALA A 233 -5.52 -12.24 -0.91
N LEU A 234 -4.82 -11.59 0.05
CA LEU A 234 -3.39 -11.75 0.24
C LEU A 234 -2.98 -13.17 0.66
N ARG A 235 -3.92 -13.99 1.17
CA ARG A 235 -3.64 -15.41 1.44
C ARG A 235 -3.61 -16.27 0.17
N ARG A 236 -4.04 -15.74 -0.99
CA ARG A 236 -4.00 -16.44 -2.30
C ARG A 236 -2.70 -16.23 -3.08
N ILE A 237 -1.83 -15.34 -2.62
CA ILE A 237 -0.63 -14.92 -3.37
C ILE A 237 0.63 -15.32 -2.60
N ARG A 238 1.75 -15.41 -3.32
CA ARG A 238 3.04 -15.75 -2.71
C ARG A 238 3.76 -14.49 -2.24
N ASN A 239 4.79 -14.67 -1.41
CA ASN A 239 5.70 -13.60 -0.96
C ASN A 239 5.01 -12.44 -0.21
N VAL A 240 4.00 -12.77 0.60
CA VAL A 240 3.40 -11.82 1.53
C VAL A 240 4.13 -11.89 2.87
N THR A 241 4.64 -10.75 3.31
CA THR A 241 5.16 -10.56 4.67
C THR A 241 4.22 -9.64 5.43
N ILE A 242 3.64 -10.14 6.51
CA ILE A 242 2.83 -9.36 7.45
C ILE A 242 3.75 -8.94 8.59
N ILE A 243 3.88 -7.64 8.81
CA ILE A 243 4.60 -7.06 9.94
C ILE A 243 3.54 -6.55 10.89
N ALA A 244 3.50 -7.14 12.09
CA ALA A 244 2.53 -6.79 13.13
C ALA A 244 3.24 -6.40 14.43
N ASP A 245 2.71 -5.46 15.20
CA ASP A 245 3.14 -5.28 16.59
C ASP A 245 2.42 -6.26 17.53
N GLN A 246 2.92 -6.39 18.76
CA GLN A 246 2.31 -7.30 19.74
C GLN A 246 0.84 -6.96 20.02
N ALA A 247 0.46 -5.68 19.94
CA ALA A 247 -0.91 -5.24 20.18
C ALA A 247 -1.85 -5.68 19.06
N ALA A 248 -1.46 -5.56 17.79
CA ALA A 248 -2.21 -6.07 16.65
C ALA A 248 -2.29 -7.61 16.66
N MET A 249 -1.33 -8.31 17.25
CA MET A 249 -1.37 -9.77 17.42
C MET A 249 -2.11 -10.24 18.67
N SER A 250 -2.67 -9.33 19.48
CA SER A 250 -3.26 -9.70 20.79
C SER A 250 -4.49 -10.61 20.71
N ALA A 251 -5.24 -10.55 19.61
CA ALA A 251 -6.36 -11.44 19.33
C ALA A 251 -5.99 -12.61 18.41
N ALA A 252 -4.70 -12.72 18.01
CA ALA A 252 -4.31 -13.64 16.95
C ALA A 252 -4.18 -15.08 17.47
N GLU A 253 -4.95 -16.01 16.92
CA GLU A 253 -4.74 -17.45 17.11
C GLU A 253 -3.59 -17.96 16.23
N PRO A 254 -2.90 -19.04 16.63
CA PRO A 254 -1.86 -19.65 15.80
C PRO A 254 -2.39 -19.96 14.39
N PHE A 255 -1.70 -19.47 13.36
CA PHE A 255 -2.11 -19.68 11.97
C PHE A 255 -2.28 -21.19 11.69
N PRO A 256 -3.40 -21.64 11.09
CA PRO A 256 -3.63 -23.05 10.84
C PRO A 256 -2.48 -23.59 9.99
N ARG A 257 -1.74 -24.55 10.55
CA ARG A 257 -0.72 -25.29 9.79
C ARG A 257 -1.48 -26.15 8.79
N THR A 258 -1.26 -25.91 7.50
CA THR A 258 -1.68 -26.83 6.44
C THR A 258 -0.86 -28.11 6.48
#